data_AF-A0A8H6CJ83-F1
#
_entry.id   AF-A0A8H6CJ83-F1
#
_cell.length_a   1.000
_cell.length_b   1.000
_cell.length_c   1.000
_cell.angle_alpha   90.00
_cell.angle_beta   90.00
_cell.angle_gamma   90.00
#
_symmetry.space_group_name_H-M   'P 1'
#
loop_
_entity.id
_entity.type
_entity.pdbx_description
1 polymer ?
#
loop_
_entity_poly.entity_id
_entity_poly.type
_entity_poly.pdbx_seq_one_letter_code
_entity_poly.pdbx_strand_id
1 'polypeptide(L)'
;MQHFVNDDKLNLFRLPVGWQYLVNHDLGGALDQTFFSTYDQIMQACLATGAHCILDVHNYARWNGGIIGQGGPSNDDFGNLWAQLAQKYASQGNVIFGLMNEPHDLDMTTWAASVQQAVYAIRDNGATTQMILLPGTNYDAVGGFQSNSAPALSSVQDYDGTHNKLIYEAHQYLDGGGGTATECDTNGVEYTLAPLTTYLRSVGRQGMLTETGGGNTASCYTDVCAELSHLNYNSDVWLGWVGWAAGSFDGSYNLTETPNGNQDTTLVSYCIAGKFDNPP
;
A
#
# COMPACT_ATOMS: atom_id res chain seq x y z
N MET A 1 -16.31 -3.35 -3.55
CA MET A 1 -15.63 -2.93 -4.79
C MET A 1 -16.60 -2.38 -5.83
N GLN A 2 -17.58 -3.13 -6.36
CA GLN A 2 -18.46 -2.59 -7.40
C GLN A 2 -19.23 -1.32 -6.99
N HIS A 3 -19.74 -1.26 -5.76
CA HIS A 3 -20.34 -0.06 -5.17
C HIS A 3 -19.36 1.13 -5.21
N PHE A 4 -18.22 1.00 -4.54
CA PHE A 4 -17.12 1.98 -4.55
C PHE A 4 -16.72 2.49 -5.95
N VAL A 5 -16.70 1.65 -6.97
CA VAL A 5 -16.39 2.10 -8.34
C VAL A 5 -17.58 2.83 -8.98
N ASN A 6 -18.77 2.24 -8.93
CA ASN A 6 -19.92 2.73 -9.67
C ASN A 6 -20.49 4.00 -9.07
N ASP A 7 -20.58 4.05 -7.75
CA ASP A 7 -21.29 5.07 -7.00
C ASP A 7 -20.29 6.15 -6.54
N ASP A 8 -19.10 5.73 -6.06
CA ASP A 8 -18.14 6.63 -5.38
C ASP A 8 -16.89 6.97 -6.22
N LYS A 9 -16.82 6.42 -7.45
CA LYS A 9 -15.74 6.66 -8.44
C LYS A 9 -14.33 6.28 -7.98
N LEU A 10 -14.20 5.50 -6.90
CA LEU A 10 -12.92 4.96 -6.49
C LEU A 10 -12.38 4.00 -7.57
N ASN A 11 -11.08 4.05 -7.82
CA ASN A 11 -10.45 3.33 -8.93
C ASN A 11 -9.19 2.55 -8.50
N LEU A 12 -8.98 2.38 -7.20
CA LEU A 12 -7.83 1.70 -6.61
C LEU A 12 -8.30 0.91 -5.38
N PHE A 13 -7.92 -0.36 -5.30
CA PHE A 13 -8.17 -1.20 -4.12
C PHE A 13 -6.88 -1.90 -3.70
N ARG A 14 -6.63 -1.95 -2.39
CA ARG A 14 -5.55 -2.74 -1.79
C ARG A 14 -6.10 -4.03 -1.24
N LEU A 15 -5.44 -5.15 -1.54
CA LEU A 15 -5.91 -6.50 -1.25
C LEU A 15 -4.87 -7.25 -0.41
N PRO A 16 -4.86 -7.03 0.93
CA PRO A 16 -3.91 -7.66 1.83
C PRO A 16 -4.02 -9.18 1.83
N VAL A 17 -2.87 -9.86 1.85
CA VAL A 17 -2.78 -11.30 2.00
C VAL A 17 -1.51 -11.69 2.74
N GLY A 18 -1.61 -12.67 3.65
CA GLY A 18 -0.44 -13.21 4.33
C GLY A 18 0.39 -14.09 3.39
N TRP A 19 1.71 -13.94 3.42
CA TRP A 19 2.66 -14.81 2.73
C TRP A 19 2.42 -16.28 3.09
N GLN A 20 2.24 -16.59 4.38
CA GLN A 20 1.95 -17.94 4.86
C GLN A 20 0.72 -18.55 4.19
N TYR A 21 -0.31 -17.75 3.92
CA TYR A 21 -1.52 -18.21 3.24
C TYR A 21 -1.23 -18.58 1.78
N LEU A 22 -0.48 -17.72 1.07
CA LEU A 22 -0.16 -17.91 -0.35
C LEU A 22 0.61 -19.20 -0.64
N VAL A 23 1.47 -19.62 0.27
CA VAL A 23 2.32 -20.82 0.10
C VAL A 23 1.97 -21.95 1.08
N ASN A 24 0.85 -21.85 1.79
CA ASN A 24 0.42 -22.84 2.79
C ASN A 24 1.55 -23.21 3.79
N HIS A 25 2.20 -22.18 4.33
CA HIS A 25 3.34 -22.29 5.26
C HIS A 25 4.62 -22.95 4.70
N ASP A 26 4.68 -23.29 3.41
CA ASP A 26 5.87 -23.82 2.75
C ASP A 26 6.78 -22.67 2.28
N LEU A 27 7.64 -22.19 3.18
CA LEU A 27 8.57 -21.09 2.89
C LEU A 27 9.51 -21.47 1.73
N GLY A 28 9.57 -20.61 0.71
CA GLY A 28 10.35 -20.87 -0.52
C GLY A 28 9.67 -21.86 -1.47
N GLY A 29 8.51 -22.40 -1.10
CA GLY A 29 7.70 -23.30 -1.90
C GLY A 29 6.92 -22.62 -3.03
N ALA A 30 6.10 -23.43 -3.71
CA ALA A 30 5.18 -22.94 -4.72
C ALA A 30 3.95 -22.26 -4.09
N LEU A 31 3.30 -21.38 -4.84
CA LEU A 31 1.96 -20.90 -4.47
C LEU A 31 1.01 -22.10 -4.31
N ASP A 32 0.35 -22.20 -3.16
CA ASP A 32 -0.61 -23.26 -2.89
C ASP A 32 -1.83 -23.08 -3.79
N GLN A 33 -2.13 -24.09 -4.61
CA GLN A 33 -3.18 -23.98 -5.62
C GLN A 33 -4.56 -23.64 -5.01
N THR A 34 -4.87 -24.13 -3.81
CA THR A 34 -6.18 -23.94 -3.20
C THR A 34 -6.29 -22.54 -2.60
N PHE A 35 -5.34 -22.17 -1.74
CA PHE A 35 -5.36 -20.87 -1.08
C PHE A 35 -5.11 -19.74 -2.06
N PHE A 36 -4.15 -19.90 -2.97
CA PHE A 36 -3.91 -18.91 -4.00
C PHE A 36 -5.11 -18.72 -4.92
N SER A 37 -5.85 -19.79 -5.29
CA SER A 37 -7.05 -19.64 -6.11
C SER A 37 -8.15 -18.81 -5.43
N THR A 38 -8.23 -18.86 -4.10
CA THR A 38 -9.18 -18.04 -3.33
C THR A 38 -8.77 -16.58 -3.37
N TYR A 39 -7.49 -16.29 -3.18
CA TYR A 39 -6.96 -14.92 -3.30
C TYR A 39 -7.11 -14.37 -4.73
N ASP A 40 -6.82 -15.18 -5.74
CA ASP A 40 -6.97 -14.81 -7.16
C ASP A 40 -8.41 -14.44 -7.50
N GLN A 41 -9.43 -15.09 -6.91
CA GLN A 41 -10.83 -14.68 -7.11
C GLN A 41 -11.09 -13.23 -6.67
N ILE A 42 -10.46 -12.79 -5.57
CA ILE A 42 -10.58 -11.41 -5.10
C ILE A 42 -9.84 -10.45 -6.03
N MET A 43 -8.62 -10.81 -6.46
CA MET A 43 -7.86 -10.04 -7.46
C MET A 43 -8.64 -9.90 -8.77
N GLN A 44 -9.21 -10.98 -9.30
CA GLN A 44 -10.03 -10.92 -10.51
C GLN A 44 -11.32 -10.11 -10.30
N ALA A 45 -11.95 -10.19 -9.13
CA ALA A 45 -13.12 -9.36 -8.82
C ALA A 45 -12.78 -7.87 -8.80
N CYS A 46 -11.60 -7.50 -8.29
CA CYS A 46 -11.09 -6.14 -8.38
C CYS A 46 -10.83 -5.72 -9.83
N LEU A 47 -10.05 -6.51 -10.59
CA LEU A 47 -9.70 -6.21 -11.97
C LEU A 47 -10.93 -6.10 -12.89
N ALA A 48 -11.96 -6.91 -12.65
CA ALA A 48 -13.22 -6.87 -13.39
C ALA A 48 -13.98 -5.54 -13.26
N THR A 49 -13.70 -4.74 -12.22
CA THR A 49 -14.25 -3.39 -12.08
C THR A 49 -13.59 -2.36 -12.98
N GLY A 50 -12.41 -2.66 -13.52
CA GLY A 50 -11.56 -1.72 -14.25
C GLY A 50 -10.62 -0.89 -13.37
N ALA A 51 -10.70 -1.03 -12.04
CA ALA A 51 -9.80 -0.41 -11.08
C ALA A 51 -8.36 -0.98 -11.15
N HIS A 52 -7.44 -0.25 -10.54
CA HIS A 52 -6.14 -0.75 -10.13
C HIS A 52 -6.25 -1.59 -8.87
N CYS A 53 -5.45 -2.64 -8.77
CA CYS A 53 -5.50 -3.61 -7.68
C CYS A 53 -4.10 -3.81 -7.10
N ILE A 54 -3.86 -3.33 -5.88
CA ILE A 54 -2.61 -3.54 -5.15
C ILE A 54 -2.66 -4.93 -4.51
N LEU A 55 -1.75 -5.79 -4.95
CA LEU A 55 -1.43 -7.03 -4.25
C LEU A 55 -0.50 -6.67 -3.10
N ASP A 56 -0.98 -6.77 -1.87
CA ASP A 56 -0.22 -6.45 -0.65
C ASP A 56 0.16 -7.73 0.11
N VAL A 57 1.47 -7.97 0.27
CA VAL A 57 1.98 -9.03 1.14
C VAL A 57 2.06 -8.51 2.58
N HIS A 58 1.08 -8.88 3.40
CA HIS A 58 0.81 -8.25 4.70
C HIS A 58 1.63 -8.87 5.85
N ASN A 59 2.96 -8.71 5.81
CA ASN A 59 3.89 -9.51 6.62
C ASN A 59 4.96 -8.75 7.42
N TYR A 60 4.99 -7.42 7.42
CA TYR A 60 5.89 -6.63 8.28
C TYR A 60 7.39 -6.93 8.06
N ALA A 61 7.74 -7.23 6.80
CA ALA A 61 9.04 -7.76 6.37
C ALA A 61 9.51 -9.02 7.12
N ARG A 62 8.57 -9.81 7.65
CA ARG A 62 8.84 -10.95 8.52
C ARG A 62 8.08 -12.20 8.11
N TRP A 63 8.68 -13.34 8.45
CA TRP A 63 8.02 -14.64 8.48
C TRP A 63 8.21 -15.25 9.86
N ASN A 64 7.11 -15.50 10.57
CA ASN A 64 7.11 -16.07 11.92
C ASN A 64 8.12 -15.39 12.87
N GLY A 65 8.22 -14.05 12.78
CA GLY A 65 9.10 -13.21 13.59
C GLY A 65 10.50 -12.96 13.01
N GLY A 66 10.98 -13.79 12.08
CA GLY A 66 12.27 -13.60 11.43
C GLY A 66 12.21 -12.57 10.31
N ILE A 67 13.14 -11.61 10.28
CA ILE A 67 13.19 -10.52 9.28
C ILE A 67 13.85 -11.01 8.00
N ILE A 68 13.23 -10.74 6.85
CA ILE A 68 13.75 -11.10 5.53
C ILE A 68 15.16 -10.52 5.32
N GLY A 69 16.10 -11.36 4.92
CA GLY A 69 17.51 -11.00 4.71
C GLY A 69 18.28 -10.69 6.00
N GLN A 70 17.64 -10.76 7.17
CA GLN A 70 18.19 -10.30 8.46
C GLN A 70 17.88 -11.30 9.60
N GLY A 71 18.09 -12.60 9.31
CA GLY A 71 17.90 -13.69 10.29
C GLY A 71 16.58 -14.46 10.14
N GLY A 72 15.67 -13.99 9.29
CA GLY A 72 14.51 -14.73 8.81
C GLY A 72 14.72 -15.36 7.43
N PRO A 73 13.69 -15.39 6.56
CA PRO A 73 13.81 -15.87 5.18
C PRO A 73 14.94 -15.17 4.41
N SER A 74 15.49 -15.85 3.40
CA SER A 74 16.48 -15.26 2.52
C SER A 74 15.85 -14.29 1.51
N ASN A 75 16.68 -13.48 0.84
CA ASN A 75 16.23 -12.67 -0.30
C ASN A 75 15.74 -13.56 -1.45
N ASP A 76 16.27 -14.77 -1.59
CA ASP A 76 15.85 -15.72 -2.62
C ASP A 76 14.44 -16.26 -2.34
N ASP A 77 14.10 -16.53 -1.08
CA ASP A 77 12.75 -16.94 -0.69
C ASP A 77 11.72 -15.85 -1.02
N PHE A 78 12.07 -14.58 -0.71
CA PHE A 78 11.24 -13.43 -1.01
C PHE A 78 11.13 -13.15 -2.52
N GLY A 79 12.25 -13.25 -3.24
CA GLY A 79 12.27 -13.16 -4.70
C GLY A 79 11.45 -14.27 -5.36
N ASN A 80 11.49 -15.50 -4.84
CA ASN A 80 10.71 -16.63 -5.34
C ASN A 80 9.20 -16.42 -5.19
N LEU A 81 8.74 -15.85 -4.08
CA LEU A 81 7.33 -15.45 -3.93
C LEU A 81 6.94 -14.46 -5.05
N TRP A 82 7.72 -13.40 -5.21
CA TRP A 82 7.42 -12.34 -6.17
C TRP A 82 7.53 -12.77 -7.63
N ALA A 83 8.46 -13.67 -7.96
CA ALA A 83 8.56 -14.29 -9.27
C ALA A 83 7.25 -14.99 -9.67
N GLN A 84 6.69 -15.81 -8.78
CA GLN A 84 5.46 -16.57 -9.04
C GLN A 84 4.23 -15.65 -9.17
N LEU A 85 4.12 -14.64 -8.29
CA LEU A 85 3.04 -13.66 -8.36
C LEU A 85 3.12 -12.82 -9.64
N ALA A 86 4.33 -12.38 -10.03
CA ALA A 86 4.54 -11.66 -11.27
C ALA A 86 4.20 -12.52 -12.49
N GLN A 87 4.62 -13.78 -12.51
CA GLN A 87 4.29 -14.70 -13.62
C GLN A 87 2.77 -14.83 -13.79
N LYS A 88 1.99 -14.91 -12.70
CA LYS A 88 0.53 -14.96 -12.75
C LYS A 88 -0.08 -13.68 -13.32
N TYR A 89 0.42 -12.51 -12.93
CA TYR A 89 -0.22 -11.22 -13.19
C TYR A 89 0.48 -10.38 -14.26
N ALA A 90 1.51 -10.90 -14.94
CA ALA A 90 2.33 -10.16 -15.91
C ALA A 90 1.51 -9.48 -17.01
N SER A 91 0.44 -10.12 -17.49
CA SER A 91 -0.44 -9.56 -18.53
C SER A 91 -1.56 -8.65 -18.01
N GLN A 92 -1.65 -8.43 -16.71
CA GLN A 92 -2.68 -7.61 -16.06
C GLN A 92 -2.12 -6.22 -15.73
N GLY A 93 -2.27 -5.26 -16.66
CA GLY A 93 -1.69 -3.92 -16.53
C GLY A 93 -2.21 -3.09 -15.35
N ASN A 94 -3.38 -3.44 -14.82
CA ASN A 94 -3.98 -2.76 -13.66
C ASN A 94 -3.49 -3.31 -12.30
N VAL A 95 -2.67 -4.37 -12.28
CA VAL A 95 -2.06 -4.86 -11.04
C VAL A 95 -0.93 -3.93 -10.61
N ILE A 96 -0.89 -3.64 -9.32
CA ILE A 96 0.20 -2.95 -8.64
C ILE A 96 0.79 -3.93 -7.63
N PHE A 97 2.11 -4.04 -7.58
CA PHE A 97 2.79 -4.94 -6.65
C PHE A 97 3.21 -4.18 -5.39
N GLY A 98 2.46 -4.34 -4.30
CA GLY A 98 2.79 -3.84 -2.97
C GLY A 98 3.74 -4.81 -2.26
N LEU A 99 5.04 -4.47 -2.22
CA LEU A 99 6.07 -5.47 -1.93
C LEU A 99 5.96 -6.07 -0.52
N MET A 100 5.55 -5.27 0.46
CA MET A 100 5.47 -5.68 1.85
C MET A 100 4.74 -4.62 2.66
N ASN A 101 3.75 -5.02 3.44
CA ASN A 101 3.15 -4.14 4.43
C ASN A 101 4.10 -3.84 5.58
N GLU A 102 4.30 -2.56 5.91
CA GLU A 102 4.84 -2.04 7.17
C GLU A 102 6.12 -2.71 7.69
N PRO A 103 7.23 -2.73 6.94
CA PRO A 103 8.52 -3.08 7.52
C PRO A 103 8.84 -2.17 8.72
N HIS A 104 9.37 -2.76 9.79
CA HIS A 104 9.72 -2.03 11.02
C HIS A 104 10.88 -2.73 11.75
N ASP A 105 11.59 -2.00 12.61
CA ASP A 105 12.67 -2.52 13.47
C ASP A 105 13.70 -3.38 12.71
N LEU A 106 14.22 -2.86 11.59
CA LEU A 106 15.16 -3.56 10.70
C LEU A 106 16.28 -2.64 10.19
N ASP A 107 17.35 -3.23 9.64
CA ASP A 107 18.38 -2.51 8.92
C ASP A 107 17.89 -2.16 7.50
N MET A 108 17.71 -0.87 7.26
CA MET A 108 17.09 -0.37 6.03
C MET A 108 17.97 -0.62 4.78
N THR A 109 19.30 -0.66 4.93
CA THR A 109 20.22 -0.94 3.81
C THR A 109 20.06 -2.37 3.33
N THR A 110 19.99 -3.32 4.28
CA THR A 110 19.77 -4.74 3.98
C THR A 110 18.37 -4.97 3.42
N TRP A 111 17.35 -4.28 3.96
CA TRP A 111 16.00 -4.35 3.43
C TRP A 111 15.89 -3.81 1.99
N ALA A 112 16.58 -2.71 1.65
CA ALA A 112 16.62 -2.21 0.28
C ALA A 112 17.22 -3.23 -0.70
N ALA A 113 18.17 -4.08 -0.27
CA ALA A 113 18.66 -5.19 -1.08
C ALA A 113 17.61 -6.29 -1.29
N SER A 114 16.80 -6.61 -0.28
CA SER A 114 15.64 -7.52 -0.41
C SER A 114 14.58 -6.96 -1.36
N VAL A 115 14.28 -5.66 -1.26
CA VAL A 115 13.39 -4.95 -2.17
C VAL A 115 13.90 -4.99 -3.61
N GLN A 116 15.21 -4.75 -3.83
CA GLN A 116 15.82 -4.86 -5.15
C GLN A 116 15.68 -6.26 -5.74
N GLN A 117 15.88 -7.30 -4.94
CA GLN A 117 15.71 -8.69 -5.38
C GLN A 117 14.27 -8.95 -5.84
N ALA A 118 13.27 -8.45 -5.09
CA ALA A 118 11.87 -8.58 -5.48
C ALA A 118 11.55 -7.81 -6.78
N VAL A 119 12.06 -6.59 -6.94
CA VAL A 119 11.90 -5.81 -8.19
C VAL A 119 12.42 -6.60 -9.39
N TYR A 120 13.64 -7.13 -9.32
CA TYR A 120 14.19 -7.91 -10.42
C TYR A 120 13.40 -9.21 -10.66
N ALA A 121 13.03 -9.94 -9.60
CA ALA A 121 12.20 -11.13 -9.73
C ALA A 121 10.87 -10.84 -10.44
N ILE A 122 10.23 -9.72 -10.15
CA ILE A 122 8.98 -9.30 -10.81
C ILE A 122 9.21 -9.05 -12.31
N ARG A 123 10.25 -8.28 -12.64
CA ARG A 123 10.53 -7.90 -14.03
C ARG A 123 11.01 -9.09 -14.87
N ASP A 124 11.86 -9.94 -14.31
CA ASP A 124 12.37 -11.16 -14.96
C ASP A 124 11.25 -12.15 -15.29
N ASN A 125 10.13 -12.08 -14.56
CA ASN A 125 8.94 -12.91 -14.78
C ASN A 125 7.85 -12.18 -15.58
N GLY A 126 8.24 -11.19 -16.39
CA GLY A 126 7.45 -10.63 -17.49
C GLY A 126 6.54 -9.45 -17.12
N ALA A 127 6.42 -9.10 -15.84
CA ALA A 127 5.59 -7.99 -15.40
C ALA A 127 6.36 -6.66 -15.51
N THR A 128 6.49 -6.14 -16.74
CA THR A 128 7.34 -4.96 -17.05
C THR A 128 6.61 -3.62 -17.09
N THR A 129 5.27 -3.64 -17.02
CA THR A 129 4.43 -2.43 -17.17
C THR A 129 3.88 -1.90 -15.85
N GLN A 130 3.76 -2.79 -14.86
CA GLN A 130 3.10 -2.54 -13.59
C GLN A 130 3.98 -1.67 -12.67
N MET A 131 3.31 -0.88 -11.84
CA MET A 131 3.96 -0.21 -10.71
C MET A 131 4.37 -1.23 -9.64
N ILE A 132 5.46 -0.93 -8.96
CA ILE A 132 5.94 -1.63 -7.78
C ILE A 132 6.06 -0.60 -6.65
N LEU A 133 5.41 -0.87 -5.53
CA LEU A 133 5.46 -0.03 -4.36
C LEU A 133 6.64 -0.46 -3.47
N LEU A 134 7.43 0.51 -3.04
CA LEU A 134 8.66 0.33 -2.29
C LEU A 134 8.42 0.76 -0.83
N PRO A 135 8.21 -0.19 0.08
CA PRO A 135 7.94 0.10 1.49
C PRO A 135 9.23 0.40 2.26
N GLY A 136 9.12 1.35 3.18
CA GLY A 136 10.17 1.83 4.08
C GLY A 136 10.14 1.14 5.44
N THR A 137 10.91 1.68 6.39
CA THR A 137 10.86 1.26 7.80
C THR A 137 9.88 2.12 8.61
N ASN A 138 9.76 1.84 9.91
CA ASN A 138 8.82 2.47 10.84
C ASN A 138 7.37 2.36 10.39
N TYR A 139 6.95 1.16 9.97
CA TYR A 139 5.59 0.88 9.54
C TYR A 139 5.16 1.77 8.36
N ASP A 140 6.06 1.96 7.40
CA ASP A 140 5.86 2.85 6.24
C ASP A 140 5.51 4.30 6.59
N ALA A 141 5.76 4.74 7.83
CA ALA A 141 5.31 6.04 8.28
C ALA A 141 5.81 7.18 7.38
N VAL A 142 4.89 8.03 6.94
CA VAL A 142 5.20 9.30 6.24
C VAL A 142 6.20 10.13 7.05
N GLY A 143 6.00 10.17 8.37
CA GLY A 143 6.85 10.89 9.31
C GLY A 143 8.30 10.40 9.29
N GLY A 144 9.19 11.22 8.74
CA GLY A 144 10.63 10.92 8.70
C GLY A 144 11.04 9.95 7.58
N PHE A 145 10.13 9.58 6.67
CA PHE A 145 10.42 8.68 5.55
C PHE A 145 11.65 9.12 4.74
N GLN A 146 11.78 10.43 4.49
CA GLN A 146 12.90 11.02 3.75
C GLN A 146 14.27 10.81 4.40
N SER A 147 14.30 10.58 5.72
CA SER A 147 15.52 10.37 6.50
C SER A 147 15.76 8.88 6.78
N ASN A 148 14.70 8.14 7.08
CA ASN A 148 14.79 6.78 7.60
C ASN A 148 14.75 5.71 6.50
N SER A 149 14.00 5.95 5.42
CA SER A 149 13.69 4.94 4.40
C SER A 149 14.25 5.32 3.03
N ALA A 150 13.98 6.56 2.60
CA ALA A 150 14.29 7.01 1.24
C ALA A 150 15.77 6.94 0.83
N PRO A 151 16.76 7.21 1.71
CA PRO A 151 18.17 7.11 1.33
C PRO A 151 18.54 5.69 0.85
N ALA A 152 18.08 4.65 1.53
CA ALA A 152 18.35 3.27 1.13
C ALA A 152 17.51 2.86 -0.09
N LEU A 153 16.21 3.18 -0.10
CA LEU A 153 15.31 2.85 -1.22
C LEU A 153 15.68 3.57 -2.53
N SER A 154 16.41 4.69 -2.45
CA SER A 154 16.90 5.41 -3.63
C SER A 154 17.88 4.61 -4.47
N SER A 155 18.47 3.54 -3.92
CA SER A 155 19.40 2.65 -4.62
C SER A 155 18.69 1.57 -5.46
N VAL A 156 17.38 1.36 -5.26
CA VAL A 156 16.58 0.35 -5.94
C VAL A 156 16.30 0.79 -7.38
N GLN A 157 16.61 -0.07 -8.34
CA GLN A 157 16.54 0.20 -9.77
C GLN A 157 15.58 -0.74 -10.49
N ASP A 158 14.93 -0.20 -11.52
CA ASP A 158 14.19 -0.96 -12.54
C ASP A 158 15.11 -1.20 -13.76
N TYR A 159 14.81 -2.20 -14.58
CA TYR A 159 15.60 -2.51 -15.78
C TYR A 159 15.52 -1.44 -16.86
N ASP A 160 14.49 -0.59 -16.85
CA ASP A 160 14.40 0.53 -17.78
C ASP A 160 15.30 1.72 -17.39
N GLY A 161 16.01 1.62 -16.26
CA GLY A 161 16.92 2.66 -15.77
C GLY A 161 16.21 3.90 -15.24
N THR A 162 14.89 3.86 -15.09
CA THR A 162 14.07 4.93 -14.52
C THR A 162 13.46 4.50 -13.19
N HIS A 163 12.91 5.45 -12.45
CA HIS A 163 12.12 5.18 -11.24
C HIS A 163 10.62 5.40 -11.46
N ASN A 164 10.16 5.55 -12.71
CA ASN A 164 8.79 5.96 -13.03
C ASN A 164 7.74 4.92 -12.59
N LYS A 165 8.13 3.64 -12.51
CA LYS A 165 7.28 2.54 -12.03
C LYS A 165 7.61 2.09 -10.60
N LEU A 166 8.56 2.77 -9.93
CA LEU A 166 9.00 2.45 -8.58
C LEU A 166 8.56 3.56 -7.61
N ILE A 167 7.44 3.32 -6.94
CA ILE A 167 6.72 4.32 -6.14
C ILE A 167 7.03 4.08 -4.66
N TYR A 168 7.28 5.13 -3.87
CA TYR A 168 7.41 4.94 -2.43
C TYR A 168 6.03 4.66 -1.80
N GLU A 169 5.93 3.58 -1.04
CA GLU A 169 4.76 3.23 -0.22
C GLU A 169 4.87 3.97 1.11
N ALA A 170 3.81 4.65 1.53
CA ALA A 170 3.78 5.35 2.81
C ALA A 170 2.42 5.20 3.49
N HIS A 171 2.41 5.15 4.82
CA HIS A 171 1.21 5.06 5.67
C HIS A 171 1.15 6.22 6.65
N GLN A 172 -0.07 6.65 7.01
CA GLN A 172 -0.28 7.66 8.03
C GLN A 172 -1.65 7.52 8.68
N TYR A 173 -1.69 7.54 10.01
CA TYR A 173 -2.92 7.68 10.79
C TYR A 173 -2.89 8.97 11.61
N LEU A 174 -4.07 9.42 12.03
CA LEU A 174 -4.31 10.78 12.51
C LEU A 174 -4.61 10.86 14.03
N ASP A 175 -4.47 9.73 14.73
CA ASP A 175 -4.74 9.58 16.17
C ASP A 175 -3.47 9.58 17.05
N GLY A 176 -2.29 9.66 16.43
CA GLY A 176 -1.00 9.48 17.13
C GLY A 176 -0.77 8.07 17.69
N GLY A 177 -1.69 7.14 17.46
CA GLY A 177 -1.73 5.78 17.99
C GLY A 177 -1.66 4.69 16.93
N GLY A 178 -1.43 5.05 15.66
CA GLY A 178 -1.32 4.11 14.55
C GLY A 178 -2.66 3.54 14.10
N GLY A 179 -3.74 4.32 14.18
CA GLY A 179 -5.05 3.91 13.69
C GLY A 179 -5.82 3.03 14.68
N THR A 180 -5.63 3.25 15.98
CA THR A 180 -6.31 2.47 17.05
C THR A 180 -7.38 3.28 17.78
N ALA A 181 -7.33 4.61 17.74
CA ALA A 181 -8.37 5.47 18.30
C ALA A 181 -9.50 5.73 17.29
N THR A 182 -10.65 6.15 17.79
CA THR A 182 -11.80 6.56 16.94
C THR A 182 -11.71 8.03 16.52
N GLU A 183 -11.12 8.89 17.35
CA GLU A 183 -11.00 10.32 17.07
C GLU A 183 -9.65 10.63 16.41
N CYS A 184 -9.63 11.71 15.65
CA CYS A 184 -8.43 12.27 15.03
C CYS A 184 -7.96 13.51 15.81
N ASP A 185 -6.65 13.66 15.96
CA ASP A 185 -6.01 14.73 16.72
C ASP A 185 -5.15 15.66 15.84
N THR A 186 -4.97 15.32 14.56
CA THR A 186 -4.13 16.05 13.60
C THR A 186 -4.49 15.69 12.16
N ASN A 187 -4.27 16.60 11.21
CA ASN A 187 -4.36 16.29 9.78
C ASN A 187 -3.07 15.70 9.17
N GLY A 188 -1.99 15.62 9.94
CA GLY A 188 -0.72 15.05 9.47
C GLY A 188 -0.11 15.77 8.26
N VAL A 189 -0.38 17.07 8.06
CA VAL A 189 0.16 17.80 6.91
C VAL A 189 1.48 18.51 7.23
N GLU A 190 1.50 19.40 8.22
CA GLU A 190 2.61 20.34 8.44
C GLU A 190 3.96 19.65 8.70
N TYR A 191 3.96 18.61 9.54
CA TYR A 191 5.19 17.99 10.05
C TYR A 191 5.57 16.67 9.40
N THR A 192 4.67 16.06 8.62
CA THR A 192 4.90 14.73 8.02
C THR A 192 4.71 14.79 6.50
N LEU A 193 3.49 14.99 5.99
CA LEU A 193 3.25 14.98 4.54
C LEU A 193 3.96 16.10 3.80
N ALA A 194 3.93 17.35 4.27
CA ALA A 194 4.53 18.47 3.55
C ALA A 194 6.07 18.34 3.40
N PRO A 195 6.82 17.93 4.44
CA PRO A 195 8.24 17.58 4.30
C PRO A 195 8.50 16.48 3.28
N LEU A 196 7.75 15.36 3.33
CA LEU A 196 7.94 14.26 2.40
C LEU A 196 7.57 14.67 0.97
N THR A 197 6.50 15.43 0.79
CA THR A 197 6.08 16.00 -0.51
C THR A 197 7.20 16.85 -1.12
N THR A 198 7.81 17.73 -0.33
CA THR A 198 8.93 18.56 -0.78
C THR A 198 10.14 17.70 -1.17
N TYR A 199 10.43 16.66 -0.36
CA TYR A 199 11.50 15.72 -0.65
C TYR A 199 11.26 14.98 -1.98
N LEU A 200 10.10 14.32 -2.14
CA LEU A 200 9.70 13.59 -3.34
C LEU A 200 9.93 14.43 -4.59
N ARG A 201 9.46 15.68 -4.57
CA ARG A 201 9.62 16.62 -5.68
C ARG A 201 11.08 16.96 -5.95
N SER A 202 11.88 17.15 -4.90
CA SER A 202 13.30 17.50 -5.05
C SER A 202 14.16 16.37 -5.61
N VAL A 203 13.76 15.11 -5.41
CA VAL A 203 14.46 13.94 -5.94
C VAL A 203 13.78 13.31 -7.16
N GLY A 204 12.71 13.92 -7.69
CA GLY A 204 11.96 13.41 -8.84
C GLY A 204 11.36 12.03 -8.60
N ARG A 205 10.87 11.77 -7.38
CA ARG A 205 10.19 10.53 -6.99
C ARG A 205 8.72 10.79 -6.72
N GLN A 206 7.94 9.72 -6.76
CA GLN A 206 6.51 9.72 -6.46
C GLN A 206 6.23 8.81 -5.27
N GLY A 207 5.17 9.13 -4.53
CA GLY A 207 4.67 8.36 -3.40
C GLY A 207 3.19 8.01 -3.57
N MET A 208 2.73 7.02 -2.80
CA MET A 208 1.32 6.65 -2.66
C MET A 208 1.02 6.41 -1.19
N LEU A 209 -0.09 6.97 -0.69
CA LEU A 209 -0.52 6.78 0.69
C LEU A 209 -1.42 5.54 0.78
N THR A 210 -0.85 4.36 0.96
CA THR A 210 -1.58 3.08 0.81
C THR A 210 -2.34 2.64 2.04
N GLU A 211 -2.16 3.29 3.18
CA GLU A 211 -3.03 3.19 4.34
C GLU A 211 -3.13 4.55 5.04
N THR A 212 -4.38 5.00 5.21
CA THR A 212 -4.78 6.08 6.11
C THR A 212 -6.22 5.83 6.54
N GLY A 213 -6.65 6.44 7.63
CA GLY A 213 -8.02 6.31 8.09
C GLY A 213 -8.28 7.04 9.39
N GLY A 214 -9.52 6.96 9.84
CA GLY A 214 -10.00 7.53 11.08
C GLY A 214 -11.38 6.98 11.42
N GLY A 215 -11.94 7.40 12.54
CA GLY A 215 -13.32 7.05 12.86
C GLY A 215 -14.34 7.85 12.06
N ASN A 216 -15.58 7.39 12.13
CA ASN A 216 -16.75 8.07 11.59
C ASN A 216 -17.20 9.22 12.51
N THR A 217 -16.31 10.21 12.71
CA THR A 217 -16.48 11.30 13.67
C THR A 217 -16.13 12.67 13.08
N ALA A 218 -16.61 13.74 13.73
CA ALA A 218 -16.42 15.11 13.25
C ALA A 218 -14.95 15.56 13.21
N SER A 219 -14.12 15.07 14.14
CA SER A 219 -12.67 15.36 14.14
C SER A 219 -12.03 14.80 12.87
N CYS A 220 -12.28 13.54 12.57
CA CYS A 220 -11.73 12.85 11.41
C CYS A 220 -12.25 13.40 10.08
N TYR A 221 -13.51 13.88 10.00
CA TYR A 221 -13.96 14.56 8.78
C TYR A 221 -13.20 15.84 8.50
N THR A 222 -12.67 16.52 9.52
CA THR A 222 -11.84 17.71 9.33
C THR A 222 -10.44 17.30 8.88
N ASP A 223 -9.86 16.36 9.62
CA ASP A 223 -8.44 16.03 9.51
C ASP A 223 -8.12 15.15 8.30
N VAL A 224 -8.86 14.05 8.07
CA VAL A 224 -8.68 13.18 6.89
C VAL A 224 -8.96 13.97 5.62
N CYS A 225 -10.00 14.79 5.60
CA CYS A 225 -10.28 15.62 4.44
C CYS A 225 -9.15 16.61 4.15
N ALA A 226 -8.53 17.21 5.18
CA ALA A 226 -7.39 18.11 4.99
C ALA A 226 -6.15 17.36 4.48
N GLU A 227 -5.88 16.17 5.02
CA GLU A 227 -4.82 15.25 4.57
C GLU A 227 -4.96 14.95 3.06
N LEU A 228 -6.12 14.43 2.65
CA LEU A 228 -6.38 14.05 1.27
C LEU A 228 -6.40 15.26 0.32
N SER A 229 -6.81 16.45 0.81
CA SER A 229 -6.71 17.68 0.01
C SER A 229 -5.26 18.07 -0.26
N HIS A 230 -4.36 17.87 0.70
CA HIS A 230 -2.93 18.08 0.50
C HIS A 230 -2.36 17.12 -0.57
N LEU A 231 -2.75 15.84 -0.55
CA LEU A 231 -2.33 14.88 -1.57
C LEU A 231 -2.83 15.29 -2.96
N ASN A 232 -4.12 15.62 -3.09
CA ASN A 232 -4.71 16.11 -4.34
C ASN A 232 -4.00 17.36 -4.89
N TYR A 233 -3.71 18.34 -4.04
CA TYR A 233 -3.01 19.55 -4.45
C TYR A 233 -1.56 19.28 -4.92
N ASN A 234 -0.97 18.18 -4.48
CA ASN A 234 0.39 17.76 -4.80
C ASN A 234 0.42 16.50 -5.68
N SER A 235 -0.54 16.37 -6.60
CA SER A 235 -0.71 15.20 -7.47
C SER A 235 0.43 14.99 -8.49
N ASP A 236 1.36 15.94 -8.59
CA ASP A 236 2.59 15.75 -9.36
C ASP A 236 3.53 14.72 -8.72
N VAL A 237 3.46 14.56 -7.39
CA VAL A 237 4.29 13.62 -6.61
C VAL A 237 3.49 12.58 -5.83
N TRP A 238 2.21 12.80 -5.54
CA TRP A 238 1.34 11.83 -4.89
C TRP A 238 0.38 11.19 -5.89
N LEU A 239 0.46 9.85 -6.03
CA LEU A 239 -0.33 9.11 -7.01
C LEU A 239 -1.74 8.77 -6.54
N GLY A 240 -2.00 8.83 -5.23
CA GLY A 240 -3.30 8.54 -4.66
C GLY A 240 -3.20 8.11 -3.20
N TRP A 241 -4.35 7.68 -2.68
CA TRP A 241 -4.51 7.14 -1.34
C TRP A 241 -5.39 5.90 -1.34
N VAL A 242 -5.31 5.11 -0.27
CA VAL A 242 -6.24 4.02 0.03
C VAL A 242 -6.65 4.13 1.50
N GLY A 243 -7.97 4.12 1.75
CA GLY A 243 -8.54 4.14 3.09
C GLY A 243 -8.46 2.77 3.77
N TRP A 244 -8.24 2.79 5.08
CA TRP A 244 -8.27 1.64 5.98
C TRP A 244 -9.41 1.83 7.00
N ALA A 245 -10.48 1.00 7.02
CA ALA A 245 -10.65 -0.20 6.18
C ALA A 245 -12.09 -0.64 5.90
N ALA A 246 -12.27 -1.25 4.73
CA ALA A 246 -13.49 -1.94 4.32
C ALA A 246 -13.30 -3.48 4.24
N GLY A 247 -14.21 -4.18 3.57
CA GLY A 247 -14.09 -5.62 3.31
C GLY A 247 -14.75 -6.45 4.41
N SER A 248 -13.96 -7.26 5.12
CA SER A 248 -14.48 -8.17 6.15
C SER A 248 -14.68 -7.50 7.52
N PHE A 249 -14.28 -6.23 7.68
CA PHE A 249 -14.59 -5.46 8.88
C PHE A 249 -16.07 -5.10 8.94
N ASP A 250 -16.68 -5.24 10.11
CA ASP A 250 -18.08 -4.87 10.33
C ASP A 250 -18.22 -3.47 10.96
N GLY A 251 -19.44 -3.09 11.31
CA GLY A 251 -19.75 -1.80 11.92
C GLY A 251 -19.20 -1.59 13.34
N SER A 252 -18.63 -2.64 13.97
CA SER A 252 -18.01 -2.53 15.31
C SER A 252 -16.54 -2.15 15.25
N TYR A 253 -15.90 -2.27 14.09
CA TYR A 253 -14.54 -1.79 13.89
C TYR A 253 -14.54 -0.25 13.87
N ASN A 254 -13.68 0.37 14.68
CA ASN A 254 -13.71 1.82 14.90
C ASN A 254 -13.29 2.64 13.68
N LEU A 255 -12.48 2.08 12.78
CA LEU A 255 -12.08 2.70 11.50
C LEU A 255 -12.82 2.08 10.31
N THR A 256 -14.03 1.55 10.52
CA THR A 256 -14.77 0.89 9.45
C THR A 256 -15.16 1.85 8.32
N GLU A 257 -14.85 1.42 7.11
CA GLU A 257 -15.24 1.97 5.82
C GLU A 257 -16.13 0.98 5.05
N THR A 258 -16.54 -0.12 5.67
CA THR A 258 -17.41 -1.11 5.03
C THR A 258 -18.83 -0.54 4.84
N PRO A 259 -19.36 -0.51 3.60
CA PRO A 259 -20.70 -0.01 3.34
C PRO A 259 -21.76 -0.98 3.87
N ASN A 260 -22.89 -0.43 4.33
CA ASN A 260 -24.07 -1.22 4.64
C ASN A 260 -24.99 -1.29 3.41
N GLY A 261 -24.82 -2.34 2.61
CA GLY A 261 -25.42 -2.40 1.28
C GLY A 261 -24.74 -1.39 0.34
N ASN A 262 -25.49 -0.39 -0.13
CA ASN A 262 -24.97 0.72 -0.95
C ASN A 262 -24.94 2.04 -0.17
N GLN A 263 -24.88 1.98 1.16
CA GLN A 263 -24.75 3.14 2.02
C GLN A 263 -23.37 3.13 2.64
N ASP A 264 -22.55 4.08 2.23
CA ASP A 264 -21.22 4.28 2.77
C ASP A 264 -21.22 4.74 4.22
N THR A 265 -20.07 4.54 4.87
CA THR A 265 -19.79 5.20 6.13
C THR A 265 -19.55 6.68 5.90
N THR A 266 -19.76 7.49 6.93
CA THR A 266 -19.68 8.96 6.80
C THR A 266 -18.28 9.43 6.44
N LEU A 267 -17.23 8.78 6.95
CA LEU A 267 -15.86 9.14 6.57
C LEU A 267 -15.60 8.90 5.07
N VAL A 268 -16.10 7.79 4.51
CA VAL A 268 -15.97 7.51 3.07
C VAL A 268 -16.68 8.57 2.25
N SER A 269 -17.96 8.84 2.56
CA SER A 269 -18.75 9.82 1.82
C SER A 269 -18.19 11.24 1.89
N TYR A 270 -17.68 11.67 3.05
CA TYR A 270 -17.18 13.05 3.22
C TYR A 270 -15.74 13.24 2.71
N CYS A 271 -14.87 12.25 2.92
CA CYS A 271 -13.44 12.40 2.68
C CYS A 271 -12.88 11.42 1.66
N ILE A 272 -12.96 10.10 1.87
CA ILE A 272 -12.26 9.12 1.01
C ILE A 272 -12.71 9.22 -0.45
N ALA A 273 -14.03 9.19 -0.68
CA ALA A 273 -14.63 9.39 -1.99
C ALA A 273 -14.98 10.86 -2.24
N GLY A 274 -15.48 11.56 -1.21
CA GLY A 274 -15.99 12.94 -1.34
C GLY A 274 -14.95 13.96 -1.82
N LYS A 275 -13.65 13.65 -1.74
CA LYS A 275 -12.58 14.49 -2.27
C LYS A 275 -12.43 14.48 -3.79
N PHE A 276 -13.07 13.54 -4.48
CA PHE A 276 -13.13 13.54 -5.94
C PHE A 276 -14.32 14.33 -6.50
N ASP A 277 -15.39 14.53 -5.71
CA ASP A 277 -16.59 15.24 -6.15
C ASP A 277 -16.46 16.77 -6.11
N ASN A 278 -15.53 17.29 -5.29
CA ASN A 278 -15.22 18.72 -5.20
C ASN A 278 -13.69 18.93 -5.18
N PRO A 279 -13.00 18.79 -6.33
CA PRO A 279 -11.58 19.10 -6.39
C PRO A 279 -11.34 20.59 -6.07
N PRO A 280 -10.21 20.92 -5.43
CA PRO A 280 -9.87 22.30 -5.03
C PRO A 280 -9.82 23.29 -6.18
#